data_AF-A0A852NUQ6-F1
#
_entry.id   AF-A0A852NUQ6-F1
#
_cell.length_a   1.000
_cell.length_b   1.000
_cell.length_c   1.000
_cell.angle_alpha   90.00
_cell.angle_beta   90.00
_cell.angle_gamma   90.00
#
_symmetry.space_group_name_H-M   'P 1'
#
loop_
_entity.id
_entity.type
_entity.pdbx_description
1 polymer ?
#
loop_
_entity_poly.entity_id
_entity_poly.type
_entity_poly.pdbx_seq_one_letter_code
_entity_poly.pdbx_strand_id
1 'polypeptide(L)'
;ILIVKKLLTFLTCLYFLLQVCGSIILGVSIWIRVSKDAQQVNACNSSLFAGVDLLIAVGSIIMILGFLGCCGAVKESRCMLLLFFIGLLLILILQVTGGILGAVYRSQTEASLNKTLTESVKALQSSAEDSKAFREDFQKFEKKNKCCGLLNGPADWGNNFKNPSLKICDCELEKPSDLCTTFQGRYIYK
;
A
#
# COMPACT_ATOMS: atom_id res chain seq x y z
N ILE A 1 -4.53 -38.44 -17.63
CA ILE A 1 -5.53 -37.47 -18.19
C ILE A 1 -6.64 -37.13 -17.20
N LEU A 2 -7.37 -38.11 -16.64
CA LEU A 2 -8.48 -37.83 -15.69
C LEU A 2 -8.02 -37.11 -14.41
N ILE A 3 -6.88 -37.51 -13.85
CA ILE A 3 -6.26 -36.89 -12.65
C ILE A 3 -5.88 -35.43 -12.93
N VAL A 4 -5.30 -35.17 -14.11
CA VAL A 4 -4.87 -33.82 -14.53
C VAL A 4 -6.08 -32.89 -14.69
N LYS A 5 -7.17 -33.36 -15.32
CA LYS A 5 -8.41 -32.58 -15.43
C LYS A 5 -9.03 -32.28 -14.07
N LYS A 6 -9.10 -33.28 -13.18
CA LYS A 6 -9.67 -33.12 -11.83
C LYS A 6 -8.86 -32.15 -10.96
N LEU A 7 -7.53 -32.21 -11.06
CA LEU A 7 -6.62 -31.27 -10.42
C LEU A 7 -6.79 -29.85 -10.97
N LEU A 8 -6.87 -29.70 -12.30
CA LEU A 8 -7.07 -28.40 -12.94
C LEU A 8 -8.41 -27.76 -12.52
N THR A 9 -9.50 -28.53 -12.51
CA THR A 9 -10.80 -28.04 -12.06
C THR A 9 -10.77 -27.63 -10.58
N PHE A 10 -10.10 -28.41 -9.72
CA PHE A 10 -9.95 -28.08 -8.30
C PHE A 10 -9.17 -26.77 -8.10
N LEU A 11 -8.06 -26.58 -8.83
CA LEU A 11 -7.26 -25.36 -8.82
C LEU A 11 -8.07 -24.14 -9.30
N THR A 12 -8.85 -24.29 -10.37
CA THR A 12 -9.71 -23.21 -10.89
C THR A 12 -10.82 -22.84 -9.90
N CYS A 13 -11.42 -23.82 -9.20
CA CYS A 13 -12.39 -23.54 -8.14
C CYS A 13 -11.77 -22.79 -6.96
N LEU A 14 -10.58 -23.19 -6.50
CA LEU A 14 -9.86 -22.47 -5.45
C LEU A 14 -9.54 -21.03 -5.86
N TYR A 15 -9.07 -20.84 -7.09
CA TYR A 15 -8.78 -19.52 -7.64
C TYR A 15 -10.04 -18.64 -7.71
N PHE A 16 -11.18 -19.21 -8.11
CA PHE A 16 -12.46 -18.50 -8.15
C PHE A 16 -12.91 -18.06 -6.74
N LEU A 17 -12.77 -18.91 -5.72
CA LEU A 17 -13.09 -18.54 -4.33
C LEU A 17 -12.22 -17.38 -3.83
N LEU A 18 -10.93 -17.42 -4.14
CA LEU A 18 -10.00 -16.33 -3.82
C LEU A 18 -10.38 -15.05 -4.56
N GLN A 19 -10.83 -15.15 -5.81
CA GLN A 19 -11.30 -14.02 -6.60
C GLN A 19 -12.53 -13.35 -5.98
N VAL A 20 -13.50 -14.13 -5.50
CA VAL A 20 -14.69 -13.61 -4.81
C VAL A 20 -14.30 -12.89 -3.52
N CYS A 21 -13.42 -13.50 -2.72
CA CYS A 21 -12.89 -12.87 -1.50
C CYS A 21 -12.19 -11.54 -1.81
N GLY A 22 -11.34 -11.50 -2.84
CA GLY A 22 -10.66 -10.29 -3.30
C GLY A 22 -11.64 -9.20 -3.72
N SER A 23 -12.74 -9.56 -4.39
CA SER A 23 -13.76 -8.59 -4.78
C SER A 23 -14.55 -7.98 -3.62
N ILE A 24 -14.81 -8.77 -2.57
CA ILE A 24 -15.40 -8.26 -1.33
C ILE A 24 -14.44 -7.28 -0.67
N ILE A 25 -13.15 -7.61 -0.58
CA ILE A 25 -12.13 -6.72 0.01
C ILE A 25 -12.01 -5.42 -0.79
N LEU A 26 -12.00 -5.47 -2.12
CA LEU A 26 -11.99 -4.26 -2.97
C LEU A 26 -13.25 -3.42 -2.75
N GLY A 27 -14.42 -4.05 -2.67
CA GLY A 27 -15.68 -3.35 -2.37
C GLY A 27 -15.66 -2.64 -1.02
N VAL A 28 -15.20 -3.33 0.03
CA VAL A 28 -15.03 -2.73 1.37
C VAL A 28 -14.00 -1.60 1.35
N SER A 29 -12.90 -1.75 0.61
CA SER A 29 -11.88 -0.72 0.47
C SER A 29 -12.42 0.55 -0.19
N ILE A 30 -13.23 0.40 -1.24
CA ILE A 30 -13.92 1.53 -1.91
C ILE A 30 -14.94 2.17 -0.96
N TRP A 31 -15.71 1.35 -0.23
CA TRP A 31 -16.72 1.83 0.72
C TRP A 31 -16.09 2.69 1.82
N ILE A 32 -15.02 2.22 2.45
CA ILE A 32 -14.29 2.96 3.49
C ILE A 32 -13.78 4.29 2.93
N ARG A 33 -13.28 4.31 1.70
CA ARG A 33 -12.77 5.53 1.06
C ARG A 33 -13.83 6.57 0.75
N VAL A 34 -15.04 6.15 0.38
CA VAL A 34 -16.17 7.03 0.05
C VAL A 34 -16.91 7.50 1.30
N SER A 35 -16.76 6.83 2.45
CA SER A 35 -17.38 7.25 3.70
C SER A 35 -16.86 8.61 4.16
N LYS A 36 -17.76 9.46 4.68
CA LYS A 36 -17.47 10.86 5.04
C LYS A 36 -16.40 11.01 6.14
N ASP A 37 -16.25 10.00 7.00
CA ASP A 37 -15.20 9.96 8.02
C ASP A 37 -13.79 9.88 7.41
N ALA A 38 -13.63 9.28 6.22
CA ALA A 38 -12.35 9.19 5.53
C ALA A 38 -12.00 10.43 4.70
N GLN A 39 -12.99 11.26 4.32
CA GLN A 39 -12.75 12.52 3.62
C GLN A 39 -12.14 13.59 4.53
N GLN A 40 -12.47 13.59 5.82
CA GLN A 40 -11.96 14.58 6.79
C GLN A 40 -10.51 14.27 7.22
N VAL A 41 -10.12 12.99 7.25
CA VAL A 41 -8.74 12.55 7.55
C VAL A 41 -7.78 12.78 6.37
N ASN A 42 -8.28 12.85 5.14
CA ASN A 42 -7.43 12.80 3.95
C ASN A 42 -7.25 14.14 3.22
N ALA A 43 -7.98 15.20 3.60
CA ALA A 43 -8.01 16.49 2.90
C ALA A 43 -6.66 17.22 2.76
N CYS A 44 -5.61 16.82 3.48
CA CYS A 44 -4.31 17.48 3.45
C CYS A 44 -3.32 16.94 2.40
N ASN A 45 -3.50 15.74 1.83
CA ASN A 45 -2.47 15.11 0.98
C ASN A 45 -3.04 14.58 -0.35
N SER A 46 -3.05 15.43 -1.38
CA SER A 46 -3.44 15.05 -2.76
C SER A 46 -2.67 13.84 -3.31
N SER A 47 -1.43 13.66 -2.88
CA SER A 47 -0.56 12.54 -3.29
C SER A 47 -1.00 11.18 -2.72
N LEU A 48 -1.55 11.14 -1.49
CA LEU A 48 -2.08 9.89 -0.91
C LEU A 48 -3.41 9.50 -1.56
N PHE A 49 -4.24 10.47 -1.93
CA PHE A 49 -5.44 10.20 -2.72
C PHE A 49 -5.08 9.51 -4.03
N ALA A 50 -4.11 10.05 -4.78
CA ALA A 50 -3.68 9.48 -6.05
C ALA A 50 -3.19 8.02 -5.92
N GLY A 51 -2.44 7.70 -4.85
CA GLY A 51 -1.96 6.34 -4.60
C GLY A 51 -3.09 5.34 -4.33
N VAL A 52 -4.08 5.72 -3.51
CA VAL A 52 -5.23 4.85 -3.20
C VAL A 52 -6.15 4.69 -4.42
N ASP A 53 -6.36 5.75 -5.20
CA ASP A 53 -7.11 5.68 -6.47
C ASP A 53 -6.45 4.71 -7.45
N LEU A 54 -5.13 4.80 -7.59
CA LEU A 54 -4.36 3.90 -8.45
C LEU A 54 -4.48 2.44 -7.98
N LEU A 55 -4.38 2.20 -6.67
CA LEU A 55 -4.53 0.86 -6.10
C LEU A 55 -5.92 0.26 -6.40
N ILE A 56 -6.98 1.06 -6.27
CA ILE A 56 -8.35 0.65 -6.60
C ILE A 56 -8.48 0.34 -8.10
N ALA A 57 -7.94 1.20 -8.97
CA ALA A 57 -7.96 1.00 -10.41
C ALA A 57 -7.23 -0.29 -10.82
N VAL A 58 -6.01 -0.50 -10.32
CA VAL A 58 -5.21 -1.71 -10.59
C VAL A 58 -5.91 -2.96 -10.06
N GLY A 59 -6.44 -2.92 -8.83
CA GLY A 59 -7.18 -4.04 -8.23
C GLY A 59 -8.40 -4.43 -9.08
N SER A 60 -9.13 -3.44 -9.59
CA SER A 60 -10.29 -3.66 -10.46
C SER A 60 -9.92 -4.31 -11.79
N ILE A 61 -8.82 -3.88 -12.42
CA ILE A 61 -8.31 -4.48 -13.67
C ILE A 61 -7.89 -5.93 -13.45
N ILE A 62 -7.12 -6.20 -12.39
CA ILE A 62 -6.69 -7.56 -12.03
C ILE A 62 -7.90 -8.47 -11.84
N MET A 63 -8.95 -7.96 -11.20
CA MET A 63 -10.16 -8.72 -10.96
C MET A 63 -10.94 -9.06 -12.25
N ILE A 64 -11.05 -8.12 -13.19
CA ILE A 64 -11.67 -8.38 -14.50
C ILE A 64 -10.87 -9.43 -15.27
N LEU A 65 -9.54 -9.30 -15.30
CA LEU A 65 -8.68 -10.27 -15.98
C LEU A 65 -8.70 -11.65 -15.33
N GLY A 66 -8.73 -11.72 -13.99
CA GLY A 66 -8.88 -12.96 -13.25
C GLY A 66 -10.20 -13.68 -13.55
N PHE A 67 -11.31 -12.92 -13.65
CA PHE A 67 -12.61 -13.47 -14.05
C PHE A 67 -12.58 -14.01 -15.49
N LEU A 68 -12.03 -13.26 -16.45
CA LEU A 68 -11.90 -13.69 -17.84
C LEU A 68 -11.03 -14.95 -17.98
N GLY A 69 -9.93 -15.02 -17.24
CA GLY A 69 -9.04 -16.19 -17.21
C GLY A 69 -9.76 -17.43 -16.64
N CYS A 70 -10.43 -17.29 -15.50
CA CYS A 70 -11.15 -18.38 -14.85
C CYS A 70 -12.32 -18.88 -15.71
N CYS A 71 -13.19 -17.97 -16.19
CA CYS A 71 -14.31 -18.33 -17.06
C CYS A 71 -13.86 -18.86 -18.42
N GLY A 72 -12.78 -18.33 -18.99
CA GLY A 72 -12.19 -18.82 -20.23
C GLY A 72 -11.71 -20.26 -20.10
N ALA A 73 -11.07 -20.61 -18.98
CA ALA A 73 -10.61 -21.97 -18.69
C ALA A 73 -11.76 -22.95 -18.47
N VAL A 74 -12.82 -22.56 -17.74
CA VAL A 74 -13.98 -23.44 -17.48
C VAL A 74 -14.85 -23.63 -18.72
N LYS A 75 -15.13 -22.56 -19.47
CA LYS A 75 -15.98 -22.62 -20.67
C LYS A 75 -15.26 -23.12 -21.91
N GLU A 76 -13.96 -23.42 -21.82
CA GLU A 76 -13.08 -23.78 -22.94
C GLU A 76 -13.22 -22.77 -24.12
N SER A 77 -13.56 -21.52 -23.78
CA SER A 77 -13.91 -20.49 -24.76
C SER A 77 -12.65 -19.78 -25.23
N ARG A 78 -12.26 -20.07 -26.47
CA ARG A 78 -11.10 -19.44 -27.12
C ARG A 78 -11.20 -17.92 -27.13
N CYS A 79 -12.40 -17.37 -27.33
CA CYS A 79 -12.60 -15.92 -27.36
C CYS A 79 -12.26 -15.25 -26.00
N MET A 80 -12.74 -15.81 -24.89
CA MET A 80 -12.43 -15.28 -23.55
C MET A 80 -10.94 -15.45 -23.20
N LEU A 81 -10.34 -16.58 -23.59
CA LEU A 81 -8.92 -16.82 -23.35
C LEU A 81 -8.03 -15.88 -24.20
N LEU A 82 -8.46 -15.56 -25.42
CA LEU A 82 -7.79 -14.56 -26.27
C LEU A 82 -7.89 -13.15 -25.67
N LEU A 83 -9.06 -12.75 -25.17
CA LEU A 83 -9.23 -11.45 -24.49
C LEU A 83 -8.34 -11.35 -23.25
N PHE A 84 -8.24 -12.41 -22.46
CA PHE A 84 -7.33 -12.48 -21.32
C PHE A 84 -5.86 -12.30 -21.77
N PHE A 85 -5.45 -13.01 -22.81
CA PHE A 85 -4.09 -12.91 -23.34
C PHE A 85 -3.77 -11.51 -23.88
N ILE A 86 -4.69 -10.91 -24.66
CA ILE A 86 -4.54 -9.53 -25.15
C ILE A 86 -4.45 -8.55 -23.98
N GLY A 87 -5.28 -8.72 -22.94
CA GLY A 87 -5.21 -7.89 -21.72
C GLY A 87 -3.86 -7.98 -21.01
N LEU A 88 -3.32 -9.19 -20.86
CA LEU A 88 -1.98 -9.39 -20.29
C LEU A 88 -0.88 -8.75 -21.14
N LEU A 89 -0.95 -8.86 -22.47
CA LEU A 89 -0.01 -8.21 -23.37
C LEU A 89 -0.05 -6.69 -23.25
N LEU A 90 -1.23 -6.09 -23.14
CA LEU A 90 -1.37 -4.65 -22.94
C LEU A 90 -0.77 -4.21 -21.59
N ILE A 91 -1.02 -4.95 -20.51
CA ILE A 91 -0.39 -4.69 -19.21
C ILE A 91 1.13 -4.77 -19.30
N LEU A 92 1.66 -5.78 -20.02
CA LEU A 92 3.09 -5.94 -20.19
C LEU A 92 3.71 -4.75 -20.94
N ILE A 93 3.06 -4.28 -22.01
CA ILE A 93 3.50 -3.07 -22.73
C ILE A 93 3.48 -1.84 -21.81
N LEU A 94 2.41 -1.66 -21.02
CA LEU A 94 2.30 -0.57 -20.05
C LEU A 94 3.37 -0.64 -18.96
N GLN A 95 3.68 -1.84 -18.47
CA GLN A 95 4.69 -2.06 -17.43
C GLN A 95 6.10 -1.78 -17.96
N VAL A 96 6.42 -2.24 -19.18
CA VAL A 96 7.69 -1.92 -19.84
C VAL A 96 7.81 -0.42 -20.09
N THR A 97 6.75 0.20 -20.62
CA THR A 97 6.72 1.65 -20.88
C THR A 97 6.90 2.45 -19.59
N GLY A 98 6.16 2.10 -18.53
CA GLY A 98 6.28 2.72 -17.21
C GLY A 98 7.67 2.51 -16.59
N GLY A 99 8.26 1.33 -16.77
CA GLY A 99 9.62 1.03 -16.33
C GLY A 99 10.68 1.87 -17.04
N ILE A 100 10.57 2.02 -18.37
CA ILE A 100 11.47 2.86 -19.17
C ILE A 100 11.30 4.33 -18.78
N LEU A 101 10.07 4.84 -18.72
CA LEU A 101 9.81 6.23 -18.31
C LEU A 101 10.30 6.49 -16.89
N GLY A 102 10.09 5.57 -15.95
CA GLY A 102 10.58 5.65 -14.59
C GLY A 102 12.12 5.66 -14.52
N ALA A 103 12.79 4.93 -15.41
CA ALA A 103 14.25 4.93 -15.50
C ALA A 103 14.80 6.24 -16.12
N VAL A 104 14.15 6.76 -17.17
CA VAL A 104 14.55 7.99 -17.85
C VAL A 104 14.31 9.22 -16.98
N TYR A 105 13.18 9.30 -16.29
CA TYR A 105 12.80 10.44 -15.46
C TYR A 105 13.16 10.28 -13.97
N ARG A 106 14.13 9.41 -13.63
CA ARG A 106 14.53 9.14 -12.24
C ARG A 106 14.73 10.39 -11.41
N SER A 107 15.48 11.37 -11.90
CA SER A 107 15.76 12.61 -11.15
C SER A 107 14.49 13.41 -10.83
N GLN A 108 13.54 13.48 -11.76
CA GLN A 108 12.25 14.15 -11.54
C GLN A 108 11.36 13.36 -10.59
N THR A 109 11.37 12.02 -10.70
CA THR A 109 10.66 11.13 -9.78
C THR A 109 11.22 11.24 -8.36
N GLU A 110 12.55 11.21 -8.18
CA GLU A 110 13.21 11.41 -6.88
C GLU A 110 12.87 12.78 -6.28
N ALA A 111 12.92 13.85 -7.09
CA ALA A 111 12.54 15.18 -6.62
C ALA A 111 11.06 15.24 -6.16
N SER A 112 10.15 14.60 -6.91
CA SER A 112 8.73 14.53 -6.56
C SER A 112 8.49 13.70 -5.31
N LEU A 113 9.15 12.54 -5.20
CA LEU A 113 9.09 11.68 -4.03
C LEU A 113 9.63 12.39 -2.79
N ASN A 114 10.77 13.06 -2.89
CA ASN A 114 11.35 13.83 -1.77
C ASN A 114 10.42 14.95 -1.30
N LYS A 115 9.70 15.62 -2.22
CA LYS A 115 8.66 16.61 -1.85
C LYS A 115 7.52 15.95 -1.07
N THR A 116 6.96 14.85 -1.56
CA THR A 116 5.89 14.12 -0.86
C THR A 116 6.33 13.59 0.50
N LEU A 117 7.56 13.07 0.60
CA LEU A 117 8.12 12.61 1.88
C LEU A 117 8.31 13.79 2.84
N THR A 118 8.78 14.93 2.36
CA THR A 118 8.91 16.16 3.18
C THR A 118 7.56 16.67 3.67
N GLU A 119 6.51 16.63 2.83
CA GLU A 119 5.14 16.94 3.24
C GLU A 119 4.61 15.99 4.31
N SER A 120 4.91 14.69 4.16
CA SER A 120 4.56 13.67 5.17
C SER A 120 5.27 13.93 6.50
N VAL A 121 6.55 14.31 6.49
CA VAL A 121 7.28 14.71 7.70
C VAL A 121 6.66 15.96 8.33
N LYS A 122 6.26 16.97 7.54
CA LYS A 122 5.54 18.13 8.06
C LYS A 122 4.22 17.75 8.72
N ALA A 123 3.49 16.76 8.19
CA ALA A 123 2.28 16.25 8.81
C ALA A 123 2.56 15.56 10.17
N LEU A 124 3.69 14.86 10.32
CA LEU A 124 4.12 14.30 11.61
C LEU A 124 4.44 15.38 12.65
N GLN A 125 5.01 16.50 12.22
CA GLN A 125 5.37 17.64 13.08
C GLN A 125 4.18 18.56 13.39
N SER A 126 3.16 18.57 12.53
CA SER A 126 1.98 19.40 12.69
C SER A 126 1.16 18.99 13.91
N SER A 127 0.69 19.97 14.69
CA SER A 127 -0.28 19.76 15.77
C SER A 127 -1.73 19.89 15.31
N ALA A 128 -1.97 20.05 14.00
CA ALA A 128 -3.32 20.15 13.44
C ALA A 128 -4.12 18.86 13.67
N GLU A 129 -5.43 19.02 13.85
CA GLU A 129 -6.36 17.92 14.09
C GLU A 129 -6.42 16.95 12.90
N ASP A 130 -6.38 17.49 11.68
CA ASP A 130 -6.38 16.70 10.43
C ASP A 130 -5.16 15.77 10.31
N SER A 131 -4.04 16.13 10.93
CA SER A 131 -2.80 15.31 10.92
C SER A 131 -2.76 14.26 12.03
N LYS A 132 -3.73 14.28 12.98
CA LYS A 132 -3.73 13.39 14.14
C LYS A 132 -3.90 11.93 13.75
N ALA A 133 -4.85 11.61 12.89
CA ALA A 133 -5.12 10.24 12.45
C ALA A 133 -3.92 9.63 11.70
N PHE A 134 -3.34 10.39 10.77
CA PHE A 134 -2.10 9.98 10.08
C PHE A 134 -0.97 9.71 11.07
N ARG A 135 -0.77 10.60 12.04
CA ARG A 135 0.27 10.47 13.06
C ARG A 135 0.10 9.22 13.92
N GLU A 136 -1.11 8.95 14.39
CA GLU A 136 -1.42 7.76 15.21
C GLU A 136 -1.22 6.46 14.43
N ASP A 137 -1.65 6.41 13.17
CA ASP A 137 -1.44 5.24 12.32
C ASP A 137 0.04 5.05 11.96
N PHE A 138 0.77 6.13 11.74
CA PHE A 138 2.21 6.08 11.51
C PHE A 138 2.97 5.56 12.76
N GLN A 139 2.57 5.97 13.97
CA GLN A 139 3.14 5.39 15.21
C GLN A 139 2.91 3.89 15.33
N LYS A 140 1.71 3.42 15.00
CA LYS A 140 1.42 1.97 14.99
C LYS A 140 2.30 1.26 13.97
N PHE A 141 2.49 1.87 12.80
CA PHE A 141 3.37 1.34 11.76
C PHE A 141 4.82 1.25 12.23
N GLU A 142 5.37 2.31 12.83
CA GLU A 142 6.72 2.34 13.42
C GLU A 142 6.88 1.26 14.49
N LYS A 143 5.92 1.14 15.42
CA LYS A 143 5.95 0.13 16.48
C LYS A 143 5.90 -1.29 15.92
N LYS A 144 5.07 -1.52 14.90
CA LYS A 144 4.93 -2.84 14.25
C LYS A 144 6.20 -3.24 13.50
N ASN A 145 6.83 -2.29 12.80
CA ASN A 145 8.02 -2.54 11.99
C ASN A 145 9.33 -2.31 12.75
N LYS A 146 9.27 -1.86 14.00
CA LYS A 146 10.42 -1.61 14.88
C LYS A 146 11.44 -0.66 14.23
N CYS A 147 10.92 0.44 13.68
CA CYS A 147 11.70 1.52 13.08
C CYS A 147 11.21 2.87 13.61
N CYS A 148 11.98 3.95 13.39
CA CYS A 148 11.60 5.29 13.80
C CYS A 148 11.90 6.35 12.75
N GLY A 149 10.90 7.13 12.36
CA GLY A 149 11.01 8.20 11.36
C GLY A 149 10.81 7.74 9.92
N LEU A 150 10.94 8.69 8.99
CA LEU A 150 10.70 8.50 7.56
C LEU A 150 11.91 8.85 6.69
N LEU A 151 12.52 10.02 6.92
CA LEU A 151 13.66 10.57 6.20
C LEU A 151 14.90 10.71 7.09
N ASN A 152 14.76 11.41 8.24
CA ASN A 152 15.87 11.75 9.14
C ASN A 152 15.77 11.01 10.48
N GLY A 153 15.04 9.89 10.49
CA GLY A 153 14.84 9.08 11.68
C GLY A 153 13.98 9.80 12.73
N PRO A 154 14.30 9.65 14.03
CA PRO A 154 13.50 10.22 15.13
C PRO A 154 13.34 11.75 15.07
N ALA A 155 14.26 12.44 14.38
CA ALA A 155 14.20 13.89 14.20
C ALA A 155 12.99 14.35 13.38
N ASP A 156 12.41 13.48 12.54
CA ASP A 156 11.23 13.80 11.72
C ASP A 156 10.01 14.16 12.57
N TRP A 157 9.95 13.67 13.81
CA TRP A 157 8.88 13.98 14.76
C TRP A 157 8.94 15.40 15.34
N GLY A 158 10.07 16.10 15.18
CA GLY A 158 10.25 17.48 15.62
C GLY A 158 9.85 17.69 17.09
N ASN A 159 9.05 18.73 17.35
CA ASN A 159 8.60 19.05 18.71
C ASN A 159 7.64 18.00 19.29
N ASN A 160 6.93 17.24 18.46
CA ASN A 160 6.02 16.19 18.92
C ASN A 160 6.76 15.04 19.60
N PHE A 161 8.05 14.82 19.29
CA PHE A 161 8.89 13.82 19.96
C PHE A 161 8.98 14.03 21.48
N LYS A 162 8.97 15.31 21.90
CA LYS A 162 9.06 15.70 23.32
C LYS A 162 7.75 15.54 24.06
N ASN A 163 6.64 15.28 23.37
CA ASN A 163 5.35 15.10 24.01
C ASN A 163 5.28 13.69 24.65
N PRO A 164 5.27 13.58 25.99
CA PRO A 164 5.29 12.28 26.66
C PRO A 164 3.98 11.50 26.47
N SER A 165 2.89 12.18 26.10
CA SER A 165 1.62 11.54 25.75
C SER A 165 1.70 10.76 24.43
N LEU A 166 2.66 11.10 23.56
CA LEU A 166 2.94 10.38 22.33
C LEU A 166 4.08 9.38 22.57
N LYS A 167 3.73 8.08 22.62
CA LYS A 167 4.66 6.95 22.69
C LYS A 167 5.36 6.68 21.36
N ILE A 168 6.10 7.67 20.88
CA ILE A 168 6.78 7.66 19.58
C ILE A 168 7.96 6.69 19.64
N CYS A 169 7.94 5.67 18.78
CA CYS A 169 9.03 4.73 18.58
C CYS A 169 9.52 3.99 19.84
N ASP A 170 8.74 3.95 20.93
CA ASP A 170 9.18 3.37 22.21
C ASP A 170 9.59 1.90 22.02
N CYS A 171 10.81 1.57 22.44
CA CYS A 171 11.35 0.21 22.35
C CYS A 171 10.99 -0.59 23.60
N GLU A 172 10.29 -1.70 23.40
CA GLU A 172 9.74 -2.54 24.47
C GLU A 172 10.60 -3.81 24.74
N LEU A 173 11.85 -3.84 24.25
CA LEU A 173 12.74 -5.00 24.39
C LEU A 173 13.56 -4.92 25.70
N GLU A 174 13.59 -6.02 26.45
CA GLU A 174 14.11 -6.07 27.83
C GLU A 174 15.64 -6.31 27.97
N LYS A 175 16.43 -6.26 26.88
CA LYS A 175 17.90 -6.53 26.88
C LYS A 175 18.61 -5.76 25.76
N PRO A 176 19.95 -5.51 25.83
CA PRO A 176 20.66 -4.76 24.79
C PRO A 176 20.48 -5.51 23.47
N SER A 177 19.68 -4.92 22.60
CA SER A 177 19.37 -5.43 21.28
C SER A 177 19.90 -4.40 20.31
N ASP A 178 20.60 -4.82 19.25
CA ASP A 178 21.15 -3.91 18.24
C ASP A 178 20.09 -3.07 17.53
N LEU A 179 18.82 -3.33 17.79
CA LEU A 179 17.65 -2.68 17.21
C LEU A 179 17.20 -1.40 17.95
N CYS A 180 17.69 -1.14 19.17
CA CYS A 180 17.25 0.00 19.97
C CYS A 180 18.41 0.94 20.31
N THR A 181 18.10 2.22 20.41
CA THR A 181 19.06 3.29 20.71
C THR A 181 18.42 4.32 21.62
N THR A 182 19.24 5.09 22.32
CA THR A 182 18.77 6.22 23.12
C THR A 182 18.83 7.49 22.29
N PHE A 183 17.70 8.15 22.11
CA PHE A 183 17.60 9.44 21.43
C PHE A 183 16.89 10.45 22.33
N GLN A 184 17.55 11.59 22.60
CA GLN A 184 17.05 12.64 23.51
C GLN A 184 16.54 12.09 24.86
N GLY A 185 17.22 11.08 25.42
CA GLY A 185 16.87 10.47 26.70
C GLY A 185 15.74 9.43 26.67
N ARG A 186 15.14 9.14 25.50
CA ARG A 186 14.14 8.06 25.32
C ARG A 186 14.78 6.84 24.66
N TYR A 187 14.34 5.65 25.06
CA TYR A 187 14.78 4.39 24.47
C TYR A 187 13.85 4.01 23.32
N ILE A 188 14.35 4.09 22.09
CA ILE A 188 13.55 3.98 20.87
C ILE A 188 14.15 2.97 19.88
N TYR A 189 13.36 2.56 18.89
CA TYR A 189 13.88 1.80 17.76
C TYR A 189 14.85 2.62 16.91
N LYS A 190 15.87 1.96 16.36
CA LYS A 190 16.81 2.55 15.40
C LYS A 190 16.16 2.89 14.06
#